data_AF-A0A935AYE4-F1
#
_entry.id   AF-A0A935AYE4-F1
#
_cell.length_a   1.000
_cell.length_b   1.000
_cell.length_c   1.000
_cell.angle_alpha   90.00
_cell.angle_beta   90.00
_cell.angle_gamma   90.00
#
_symmetry.space_group_name_H-M   'P 1'
#
loop_
_entity.id
_entity.type
_entity.pdbx_description
1 polymer ?
#
loop_
_entity_poly.entity_id
_entity_poly.type
_entity_poly.pdbx_seq_one_letter_code
_entity_poly.pdbx_strand_id
1 'polypeptide(L)'
;MVIVVRRATGEAMGLMVACPSERLPRWAHDCIEIGPMIEWATAAGHLADSIFGHSIIFFDPLIGRSEFAEVVKVGNSAAFTRGLIRYHRIGYLTDVERRDDDGTDFLGYVEVPELRRVDGDRELLTWTRDFGSEGVIGTIADIIRMEQGALDPGAGSVGADLVAALRGFHDDDALRRTQLGSDPEAVRRVVRSAVERAFGDSPSERLLRDALVRTYLDADGGHACARQELHMSRSSFYRHLQRARQRLIDASA
;
A
#
# COMPACT_ATOMS: atom_id res chain seq x y z
N MET A 1 -8.97 -18.36 0.71
CA MET A 1 -9.60 -17.17 0.10
C MET A 1 -9.04 -17.00 -1.29
N VAL A 2 -9.87 -16.56 -2.24
CA VAL A 2 -9.53 -16.59 -3.66
C VAL A 2 -9.73 -15.20 -4.25
N ILE A 3 -8.69 -14.63 -4.86
CA ILE A 3 -8.75 -13.35 -5.57
C ILE A 3 -8.59 -13.64 -7.06
N VAL A 4 -9.63 -13.33 -7.84
CA VAL A 4 -9.58 -13.38 -9.31
C VAL A 4 -9.43 -11.96 -9.82
N VAL A 5 -8.36 -11.71 -10.58
CA VAL A 5 -8.17 -10.45 -11.29
C VAL A 5 -8.73 -10.59 -12.71
N ARG A 6 -9.52 -9.62 -13.15
CA ARG A 6 -10.17 -9.62 -14.47
C ARG A 6 -9.81 -8.35 -15.26
N ARG A 7 -9.72 -8.47 -16.59
CA ARG A 7 -9.68 -7.32 -17.51
C ARG A 7 -10.99 -6.54 -17.41
N ALA A 8 -10.99 -5.29 -17.88
CA ALA A 8 -12.22 -4.49 -18.00
C ALA A 8 -13.29 -5.15 -18.89
N THR A 9 -12.88 -6.01 -19.83
CA THR A 9 -13.76 -6.83 -20.68
C THR A 9 -14.44 -7.99 -19.93
N GLY A 10 -14.06 -8.24 -18.67
CA GLY A 10 -14.59 -9.33 -17.83
C GLY A 10 -13.80 -10.63 -17.89
N GLU A 11 -12.81 -10.74 -18.78
CA GLU A 11 -11.93 -11.92 -18.91
C GLU A 11 -11.02 -12.09 -17.67
N ALA A 12 -10.81 -13.33 -17.21
CA ALA A 12 -9.93 -13.60 -16.07
C ALA A 12 -8.46 -13.59 -16.49
N MET A 13 -7.65 -12.81 -15.77
CA MET A 13 -6.21 -12.65 -16.01
C MET A 13 -5.36 -13.52 -15.10
N GLY A 14 -5.76 -13.59 -13.84
CA GLY A 14 -5.02 -14.33 -12.86
C GLY A 14 -5.82 -14.60 -11.61
N LEU A 15 -5.26 -15.47 -10.81
CA LEU A 15 -5.82 -15.98 -9.59
C LEU A 15 -4.72 -16.04 -8.53
N MET A 16 -5.05 -15.61 -7.31
CA MET A 16 -4.25 -15.91 -6.13
C MET A 16 -5.14 -16.58 -5.08
N VAL A 17 -4.63 -17.61 -4.44
CA VAL A 17 -5.25 -18.19 -3.25
C VAL A 17 -4.41 -17.83 -2.03
N ALA A 18 -5.03 -17.25 -1.00
CA ALA A 18 -4.39 -17.05 0.28
C ALA A 18 -5.26 -17.58 1.41
N CYS A 19 -4.65 -18.19 2.40
CA CYS A 19 -5.30 -18.86 3.51
C CYS A 19 -4.77 -18.23 4.80
N PRO A 20 -5.55 -17.39 5.49
CA PRO A 20 -5.18 -16.93 6.82
C PRO A 20 -5.28 -18.11 7.80
N SER A 21 -4.38 -18.15 8.79
CA SER A 21 -4.29 -19.22 9.79
C SER A 21 -5.63 -19.55 10.48
N GLU A 22 -6.41 -18.51 10.78
CA GLU A 22 -7.74 -18.57 11.41
C GLU A 22 -8.82 -19.26 10.56
N ARG A 23 -8.58 -19.46 9.26
CA ARG A 23 -9.53 -20.08 8.31
C ARG A 23 -8.83 -21.06 7.38
N LEU A 24 -7.88 -21.84 7.91
CA LEU A 24 -7.25 -22.92 7.16
C LEU A 24 -8.32 -23.97 6.78
N PRO A 25 -8.52 -24.25 5.48
CA PRO A 25 -9.39 -25.33 5.07
C PRO A 25 -8.76 -26.67 5.44
N ARG A 26 -9.60 -27.70 5.66
CA ARG A 26 -9.13 -29.04 6.09
C ARG A 26 -8.04 -29.62 5.19
N TRP A 27 -8.14 -29.39 3.89
CA TRP A 27 -7.17 -29.87 2.90
C TRP A 27 -5.82 -29.14 2.93
N ALA A 28 -5.71 -27.98 3.61
CA ALA A 28 -4.49 -27.17 3.57
C ALA A 28 -3.28 -27.89 4.18
N HIS A 29 -3.50 -28.73 5.19
CA HIS A 29 -2.44 -29.52 5.81
C HIS A 29 -1.86 -30.57 4.85
N ASP A 30 -2.70 -31.13 3.97
CA ASP A 30 -2.30 -32.15 3.01
C ASP A 30 -1.81 -31.56 1.67
N CYS A 31 -1.90 -30.24 1.50
CA CYS A 31 -1.51 -29.56 0.27
C CYS A 31 0.00 -29.37 0.21
N ILE A 32 0.66 -29.90 -0.83
CA ILE A 32 2.12 -29.75 -1.02
C ILE A 32 2.60 -28.30 -1.05
N GLU A 33 1.76 -27.37 -1.53
CA GLU A 33 2.11 -25.95 -1.55
C GLU A 33 2.05 -25.32 -0.16
N ILE A 34 1.05 -25.67 0.68
CA ILE A 34 0.78 -24.96 1.94
C ILE A 34 1.15 -25.74 3.21
N GLY A 35 0.89 -27.05 3.23
CA GLY A 35 1.06 -27.93 4.39
C GLY A 35 2.42 -27.77 5.06
N PRO A 36 3.54 -27.83 4.31
CA PRO A 36 4.87 -27.60 4.87
C PRO A 36 5.05 -26.23 5.53
N MET A 37 4.42 -25.17 5.00
CA MET A 37 4.47 -23.83 5.59
C MET A 37 3.67 -23.77 6.90
N ILE A 38 2.53 -24.47 6.98
CA ILE A 38 1.73 -24.58 8.22
C ILE A 38 2.51 -25.32 9.29
N GLU A 39 3.11 -26.46 8.96
CA GLU A 39 3.94 -27.24 9.87
C GLU A 39 5.12 -26.42 10.38
N TRP A 40 5.82 -25.74 9.47
CA TRP A 40 6.90 -24.82 9.81
C TRP A 40 6.44 -23.73 10.79
N ALA A 41 5.37 -23.02 10.47
CA ALA A 41 4.85 -21.95 11.32
C ALA A 41 4.35 -22.45 12.69
N THR A 42 3.86 -23.69 12.73
CA THR A 42 3.46 -24.35 13.99
C THR A 42 4.69 -24.65 14.84
N ALA A 43 5.72 -25.27 14.26
CA ALA A 43 6.96 -25.61 14.95
C ALA A 43 7.69 -24.36 15.48
N ALA A 44 7.63 -23.26 14.74
CA ALA A 44 8.21 -21.97 15.13
C ALA A 44 7.29 -21.10 16.03
N GLY A 45 6.08 -21.58 16.37
CA GLY A 45 5.22 -20.95 17.37
C GLY A 45 4.49 -19.68 16.92
N HIS A 46 4.37 -19.44 15.62
CA HIS A 46 3.77 -18.22 15.07
C HIS A 46 2.65 -18.48 14.05
N LEU A 47 2.09 -19.69 14.05
CA LEU A 47 0.96 -20.07 13.19
C LEU A 47 -0.20 -19.07 13.28
N ALA A 48 -0.58 -18.67 14.49
CA ALA A 48 -1.71 -17.77 14.71
C ALA A 48 -1.56 -16.43 13.98
N ASP A 49 -0.33 -15.93 13.83
CA ASP A 49 -0.04 -14.64 13.21
C ASP A 49 0.28 -14.73 11.71
N SER A 50 0.11 -15.91 11.10
CA SER A 50 0.57 -16.21 9.75
C SER A 50 -0.55 -16.19 8.69
N ILE A 51 -0.20 -15.77 7.47
CA ILE A 51 -1.01 -15.92 6.26
C ILE A 51 -0.21 -16.71 5.20
N PHE A 52 -0.89 -17.63 4.52
CA PHE A 52 -0.28 -18.54 3.55
C PHE A 52 -0.84 -18.30 2.14
N GLY A 53 -0.05 -17.70 1.26
CA GLY A 53 -0.36 -17.57 -0.16
C GLY A 53 0.16 -18.76 -0.97
N HIS A 54 -0.65 -19.25 -1.90
CA HIS A 54 -0.30 -20.31 -2.84
C HIS A 54 -1.08 -20.17 -4.15
N SER A 55 -0.69 -20.95 -5.16
CA SER A 55 -1.35 -20.99 -6.49
C SER A 55 -1.58 -19.59 -7.08
N ILE A 56 -0.50 -18.84 -7.29
CA ILE A 56 -0.53 -17.60 -8.08
C ILE A 56 -0.52 -18.00 -9.56
N ILE A 57 -1.70 -18.08 -10.17
CA ILE A 57 -1.88 -18.56 -11.54
C ILE A 57 -2.19 -17.37 -12.44
N PHE A 58 -1.49 -17.27 -13.56
CA PHE A 58 -1.83 -16.37 -14.65
C PHE A 58 -2.35 -17.21 -15.81
N PHE A 59 -3.52 -16.85 -16.34
CA PHE A 59 -4.18 -17.66 -17.37
C PHE A 59 -3.58 -17.43 -18.77
N ASP A 60 -2.90 -16.30 -18.96
CA ASP A 60 -2.21 -15.96 -20.20
C ASP A 60 -0.68 -15.99 -19.94
N PRO A 61 0.09 -16.85 -20.62
CA PRO A 61 1.53 -16.94 -20.42
C PRO A 61 2.34 -15.79 -21.05
N LEU A 62 1.71 -14.89 -21.82
CA LEU A 62 2.41 -13.81 -22.56
C LEU A 62 2.33 -12.43 -21.89
N ILE A 63 1.99 -12.37 -20.60
CA ILE A 63 1.85 -11.12 -19.88
C ILE A 63 3.21 -10.41 -19.80
N GLY A 64 3.33 -9.26 -20.46
CA GLY A 64 4.52 -8.41 -20.35
C GLY A 64 4.64 -7.79 -18.95
N ARG A 65 5.85 -7.36 -18.56
CA ARG A 65 6.15 -6.81 -17.22
C ARG A 65 5.13 -5.76 -16.72
N SER A 66 4.70 -4.85 -17.61
CA SER A 66 3.73 -3.81 -17.24
C SER A 66 2.34 -4.36 -16.94
N GLU A 67 1.86 -5.32 -17.73
CA GLU A 67 0.55 -5.95 -17.53
C GLU A 67 0.59 -6.84 -16.28
N PHE A 68 1.72 -7.51 -16.01
CA PHE A 68 1.92 -8.29 -14.80
C PHE A 68 1.84 -7.41 -13.54
N ALA A 69 2.57 -6.29 -13.54
CA ALA A 69 2.53 -5.32 -12.44
C ALA A 69 1.12 -4.77 -12.21
N GLU A 70 0.33 -4.57 -13.27
CA GLU A 70 -1.07 -4.15 -13.16
C GLU A 70 -1.94 -5.23 -12.51
N VAL A 71 -1.81 -6.49 -12.92
CA VAL A 71 -2.56 -7.61 -12.32
C VAL A 71 -2.24 -7.75 -10.84
N VAL A 72 -0.95 -7.72 -10.46
CA VAL A 72 -0.50 -7.77 -9.06
C VAL A 72 -1.07 -6.58 -8.27
N LYS A 73 -1.00 -5.37 -8.82
CA LYS A 73 -1.56 -4.16 -8.18
C LYS A 73 -3.06 -4.29 -7.93
N VAL A 74 -3.84 -4.76 -8.91
CA VAL A 74 -5.29 -4.93 -8.77
C VAL A 74 -5.61 -6.02 -7.74
N GLY A 75 -4.90 -7.15 -7.78
CA GLY A 75 -5.06 -8.25 -6.83
C GLY A 75 -4.79 -7.81 -5.39
N ASN A 76 -3.66 -7.14 -5.16
CA ASN A 76 -3.30 -6.60 -3.84
C ASN A 76 -4.33 -5.58 -3.36
N SER A 77 -4.76 -4.66 -4.23
CA SER A 77 -5.79 -3.66 -3.87
C SER A 77 -7.10 -4.32 -3.43
N ALA A 78 -7.55 -5.35 -4.15
CA ALA A 78 -8.74 -6.11 -3.80
C ALA A 78 -8.61 -6.83 -2.44
N ALA A 79 -7.41 -7.34 -2.12
CA ALA A 79 -7.12 -7.96 -0.84
C ALA A 79 -7.27 -6.96 0.34
N PHE A 80 -6.79 -5.73 0.17
CA PHE A 80 -6.95 -4.69 1.19
C PHE A 80 -8.39 -4.19 1.29
N THR A 81 -9.02 -3.81 0.18
CA THR A 81 -10.38 -3.22 0.19
C THR A 81 -11.43 -4.18 0.75
N ARG A 82 -11.26 -5.50 0.57
CA ARG A 82 -12.19 -6.50 1.09
C ARG A 82 -11.85 -6.97 2.52
N GLY A 83 -10.86 -6.37 3.17
CA GLY A 83 -10.45 -6.73 4.54
C GLY A 83 -9.93 -8.17 4.65
N LEU A 84 -9.39 -8.67 3.54
CA LEU A 84 -8.94 -10.05 3.35
C LEU A 84 -7.52 -10.25 3.89
N ILE A 85 -6.70 -9.20 3.79
CA ILE A 85 -5.44 -9.08 4.52
C ILE A 85 -5.72 -8.20 5.75
N ARG A 86 -5.60 -8.80 6.93
CA ARG A 86 -5.73 -8.13 8.23
C ARG A 86 -4.35 -7.98 8.88
N TYR A 87 -4.32 -7.86 10.20
CA TYR A 87 -3.11 -7.91 11.01
C TYR A 87 -2.48 -9.32 10.95
N HIS A 88 -1.81 -9.63 9.83
CA HIS A 88 -0.93 -10.78 9.73
C HIS A 88 0.49 -10.28 9.86
N ARG A 89 1.20 -10.82 10.85
CA ARG A 89 2.60 -10.49 11.09
C ARG A 89 3.50 -11.24 10.13
N ILE A 90 3.19 -12.49 9.81
CA ILE A 90 4.07 -13.32 9.00
C ILE A 90 3.36 -13.73 7.71
N GLY A 91 3.99 -13.40 6.58
CA GLY A 91 3.53 -13.84 5.27
C GLY A 91 4.38 -15.01 4.79
N TYR A 92 3.71 -16.07 4.33
CA TYR A 92 4.33 -17.18 3.60
C TYR A 92 3.77 -17.24 2.19
N LEU A 93 4.64 -17.39 1.19
CA LEU A 93 4.25 -17.52 -0.20
C LEU A 93 4.94 -18.73 -0.82
N THR A 94 4.21 -19.50 -1.61
CA THR A 94 4.78 -20.53 -2.48
C THR A 94 4.71 -20.09 -3.93
N ASP A 95 5.83 -20.23 -4.63
CA ASP A 95 5.91 -20.04 -6.07
C ASP A 95 6.79 -21.13 -6.72
N VAL A 96 6.72 -21.25 -8.04
CA VAL A 96 7.53 -22.20 -8.83
C VAL A 96 8.87 -21.61 -9.27
N GLU A 97 8.99 -20.29 -9.25
CA GLU A 97 10.20 -19.56 -9.65
C GLU A 97 10.26 -18.22 -8.92
N ARG A 98 11.46 -17.63 -8.80
CA ARG A 98 11.60 -16.23 -8.36
C ARG A 98 11.43 -15.33 -9.58
N ARG A 99 10.51 -14.37 -9.51
CA ARG A 99 10.32 -13.38 -10.57
C ARG A 99 10.86 -12.04 -10.11
N ASP A 100 11.66 -11.38 -10.96
CA ASP A 100 12.24 -10.07 -10.63
C ASP A 100 11.18 -8.98 -10.31
N ASP A 101 9.95 -9.12 -10.83
CA ASP A 101 8.92 -8.08 -10.80
C ASP A 101 7.67 -8.44 -9.96
N ASP A 102 7.68 -9.50 -9.15
CA ASP A 102 6.53 -9.93 -8.32
C ASP A 102 6.30 -9.11 -7.03
N GLY A 103 7.22 -8.20 -6.73
CA GLY A 103 7.16 -7.31 -5.57
C GLY A 103 7.52 -7.96 -4.24
N THR A 104 7.86 -9.26 -4.21
CA THR A 104 8.27 -9.97 -2.99
C THR A 104 9.60 -9.42 -2.46
N ASP A 105 10.55 -9.11 -3.35
CA ASP A 105 11.83 -8.49 -3.01
C ASP A 105 11.67 -7.10 -2.41
N PHE A 106 10.79 -6.28 -2.99
CA PHE A 106 10.50 -4.95 -2.47
C PHE A 106 9.86 -5.01 -1.07
N LEU A 107 9.04 -6.02 -0.81
CA LEU A 107 8.43 -6.28 0.50
C LEU A 107 9.39 -7.00 1.48
N GLY A 108 10.61 -7.33 1.04
CA GLY A 108 11.65 -7.92 1.87
C GLY A 108 11.45 -9.40 2.19
N TYR A 109 10.70 -10.12 1.35
CA TYR A 109 10.58 -11.56 1.47
C TYR A 109 11.94 -12.23 1.26
N VAL A 110 12.18 -13.28 2.04
CA VAL A 110 13.39 -14.10 1.96
C VAL A 110 12.99 -15.55 1.74
N GLU A 111 13.85 -16.30 1.05
CA GLU A 111 13.59 -17.71 0.83
C GLU A 111 13.70 -18.51 2.14
N VAL A 112 12.95 -19.61 2.23
CA VAL A 112 13.12 -20.66 3.24
C VAL A 112 13.60 -21.93 2.51
N PRO A 113 14.92 -22.14 2.35
CA PRO A 113 15.46 -23.25 1.56
C PRO A 113 15.04 -24.64 2.07
N GLU A 114 14.81 -24.78 3.36
CA GLU A 114 14.36 -26.02 4.02
C GLU A 114 12.96 -26.45 3.57
N LEU A 115 12.19 -25.53 2.98
CA LEU A 115 10.85 -25.79 2.45
C LEU A 115 10.85 -25.92 0.91
N ARG A 116 12.02 -26.08 0.28
CA ARG A 116 12.10 -26.48 -1.13
C ARG A 116 11.58 -27.90 -1.31
N ARG A 117 10.86 -28.12 -2.41
CA ARG A 117 10.17 -29.38 -2.71
C ARG A 117 9.90 -29.48 -4.20
N VAL A 118 9.55 -30.67 -4.66
CA VAL A 118 9.30 -30.96 -6.08
C VAL A 118 7.90 -31.55 -6.24
N ASP A 119 7.15 -31.04 -7.21
CA ASP A 119 5.82 -31.50 -7.61
C ASP A 119 5.81 -31.78 -9.12
N GLY A 120 6.08 -33.03 -9.51
CA GLY A 120 6.33 -33.39 -10.90
C GLY A 120 7.57 -32.67 -11.44
N ASP A 121 7.39 -31.87 -12.49
CA ASP A 121 8.46 -31.07 -13.11
C ASP A 121 8.62 -29.68 -12.46
N ARG A 122 7.82 -29.36 -11.43
CA ARG A 122 7.85 -28.06 -10.74
C ARG A 122 8.74 -28.12 -9.51
N GLU A 123 9.74 -27.25 -9.43
CA GLU A 123 10.38 -26.92 -8.16
C GLU A 123 9.52 -25.89 -7.44
N LEU A 124 9.11 -26.16 -6.20
CA LEU A 124 8.34 -25.22 -5.40
C LEU A 124 9.25 -24.56 -4.36
N LEU A 125 9.34 -23.24 -4.45
CA LEU A 125 10.10 -22.37 -3.56
C LEU A 125 9.15 -21.76 -2.52
N THR A 126 9.65 -21.53 -1.32
CA THR A 126 8.89 -20.88 -0.24
C THR A 126 9.57 -19.59 0.15
N TRP A 127 8.80 -18.52 0.23
CA TRP A 127 9.23 -17.20 0.65
C TRP A 127 8.52 -16.81 1.94
N THR A 128 9.23 -16.16 2.85
CA THR A 128 8.67 -15.66 4.11
C THR A 128 9.07 -14.23 4.40
N ARG A 129 8.20 -13.52 5.11
CA ARG A 129 8.47 -12.19 5.67
C ARG A 129 7.79 -12.06 7.03
N ASP A 130 8.56 -11.66 8.04
CA ASP A 130 8.02 -11.08 9.28
C ASP A 130 7.88 -9.56 9.12
N PHE A 131 6.63 -9.10 9.08
CA PHE A 131 6.23 -7.70 9.00
C PHE A 131 6.21 -6.99 10.36
N GLY A 132 6.51 -7.69 11.46
CA GLY A 132 6.55 -7.17 12.82
C GLY A 132 5.19 -7.12 13.53
N SER A 133 5.15 -6.56 14.75
CA SER A 133 3.91 -5.97 15.28
C SER A 133 3.40 -4.93 14.26
N GLU A 134 2.20 -4.41 14.24
CA GLU A 134 1.65 -3.65 13.07
C GLU A 134 1.44 -4.51 11.79
N GLY A 135 2.21 -5.58 11.59
CA GLY A 135 2.05 -6.55 10.52
C GLY A 135 2.14 -5.93 9.12
N VAL A 136 1.57 -6.64 8.14
CA VAL A 136 1.59 -6.20 6.73
C VAL A 136 0.93 -4.83 6.52
N ILE A 137 -0.11 -4.48 7.31
CA ILE A 137 -0.76 -3.16 7.23
C ILE A 137 0.20 -2.06 7.69
N GLY A 138 0.93 -2.26 8.78
CA GLY A 138 1.97 -1.35 9.25
C GLY A 138 3.05 -1.14 8.19
N THR A 139 3.55 -2.22 7.60
CA THR A 139 4.56 -2.17 6.53
C THR A 139 4.08 -1.38 5.32
N ILE A 140 2.84 -1.61 4.85
CA ILE A 140 2.26 -0.83 3.74
C ILE A 140 2.09 0.64 4.12
N ALA A 141 1.65 0.94 5.35
CA ALA A 141 1.55 2.30 5.84
C ALA A 141 2.92 3.00 5.87
N ASP A 142 3.99 2.29 6.27
CA ASP A 142 5.36 2.80 6.24
C ASP A 142 5.87 3.06 4.83
N ILE A 143 5.61 2.15 3.88
CA ILE A 143 5.95 2.35 2.46
C ILE A 143 5.25 3.60 1.92
N ILE A 144 3.95 3.76 2.20
CA ILE A 144 3.18 4.95 1.80
C ILE A 144 3.76 6.21 2.44
N ARG A 145 4.09 6.18 3.74
CA ARG A 145 4.70 7.31 4.44
C ARG A 145 6.06 7.68 3.86
N MET A 146 6.92 6.69 3.62
CA MET A 146 8.23 6.86 3.02
C MET A 146 8.14 7.47 1.63
N GLU A 147 7.23 6.97 0.81
CA GLU A 147 7.00 7.48 -0.54
C GLU A 147 6.41 8.88 -0.57
N GLN A 148 5.48 9.15 0.35
CA GLN A 148 4.99 10.50 0.55
C GLN A 148 6.05 11.41 1.18
N GLY A 149 7.23 10.92 1.57
CA GLY A 149 8.22 11.69 2.30
C GLY A 149 7.74 12.00 3.72
N ALA A 150 8.44 11.44 4.71
CA ALA A 150 8.27 11.86 6.09
C ALA A 150 8.67 13.33 6.20
N LEU A 151 7.71 14.17 6.58
CA LEU A 151 8.02 15.49 7.12
C LEU A 151 8.05 15.29 8.63
N ASP A 152 9.06 15.84 9.30
CA ASP A 152 9.01 16.03 10.75
C ASP A 152 8.57 17.48 11.00
N PRO A 153 7.24 17.74 11.07
CA PRO A 153 6.75 19.08 11.29
C PRO A 153 6.98 19.58 12.74
N GLY A 154 7.64 18.80 13.60
CA GLY A 154 7.63 18.98 15.04
C GLY A 154 6.27 18.58 15.60
N ALA A 155 6.22 17.47 16.35
CA ALA A 155 4.97 16.99 16.94
C ALA A 155 4.30 18.09 17.78
N GLY A 156 3.04 18.40 17.47
CA GLY A 156 2.25 19.44 18.15
C GLY A 156 2.46 20.87 17.65
N SER A 157 3.08 21.08 16.47
CA SER A 157 3.14 22.41 15.84
C SER A 157 1.88 22.70 15.01
N VAL A 158 1.58 23.99 14.82
CA VAL A 158 0.49 24.43 13.91
C VAL A 158 0.70 23.91 12.48
N GLY A 159 1.96 23.87 12.01
CA GLY A 159 2.30 23.29 10.71
C GLY A 159 2.00 21.78 10.62
N ALA A 160 2.25 21.04 11.70
CA ALA A 160 1.90 19.61 11.79
C ALA A 160 0.39 19.39 11.68
N ASP A 161 -0.38 20.17 12.45
CA ASP A 161 -1.84 20.11 12.43
C ASP A 161 -2.42 20.55 11.08
N LEU A 162 -1.82 21.55 10.41
CA LEU A 162 -2.22 21.94 9.06
C LEU A 162 -2.00 20.82 8.03
N VAL A 163 -0.87 20.11 8.10
CA VAL A 163 -0.62 18.97 7.20
C VAL A 163 -1.53 17.78 7.53
N ALA A 164 -1.83 17.56 8.81
CA ALA A 164 -2.80 16.54 9.22
C ALA A 164 -4.22 16.86 8.72
N ALA A 165 -4.69 18.11 8.92
CA ALA A 165 -5.96 18.60 8.44
C ALA A 165 -6.06 18.56 6.91
N LEU A 166 -4.96 18.89 6.22
CA LEU A 166 -4.87 18.80 4.76
C LEU A 166 -5.08 17.36 4.27
N ARG A 167 -4.44 16.38 4.90
CA ARG A 167 -4.60 14.95 4.54
C ARG A 167 -5.99 14.42 4.84
N GLY A 168 -6.64 14.93 5.88
CA GLY A 168 -7.99 14.57 6.30
C GLY A 168 -9.07 15.56 5.83
N PHE A 169 -8.82 16.36 4.80
CA PHE A 169 -9.67 17.52 4.45
C PHE A 169 -11.15 17.16 4.21
N HIS A 170 -11.42 15.96 3.72
CA HIS A 170 -12.76 15.43 3.45
C HIS A 170 -13.31 14.50 4.54
N ASP A 171 -12.58 14.32 5.66
CA ASP A 171 -12.96 13.48 6.79
C ASP A 171 -13.18 14.35 8.04
N ASP A 172 -14.44 14.56 8.41
CA ASP A 172 -14.83 15.38 9.56
C ASP A 172 -14.20 14.88 10.88
N ASP A 173 -14.08 13.57 11.07
CA ASP A 173 -13.50 13.01 12.29
C ASP A 173 -12.00 13.19 12.34
N ALA A 174 -11.32 13.14 11.18
CA ALA A 174 -9.91 13.49 11.09
C ALA A 174 -9.69 14.97 11.44
N LEU A 175 -10.53 15.88 10.93
CA LEU A 175 -10.41 17.32 11.21
C LEU A 175 -10.60 17.65 12.69
N ARG A 176 -11.59 17.02 13.36
CA ARG A 176 -11.85 17.20 14.80
C ARG A 176 -10.71 16.76 15.71
N ARG A 177 -9.79 15.91 15.22
CA ARG A 177 -8.63 15.43 15.99
C ARG A 177 -7.44 16.40 15.95
N THR A 178 -7.49 17.42 15.09
CA THR A 178 -6.43 18.43 14.98
C THR A 178 -6.59 19.51 16.05
N GLN A 179 -5.50 20.22 16.37
CA GLN A 179 -5.56 21.35 17.30
C GLN A 179 -6.12 22.64 16.67
N LEU A 180 -6.47 22.63 15.38
CA LEU A 180 -6.97 23.80 14.65
C LEU A 180 -8.41 24.17 15.02
N GLY A 181 -9.15 23.25 15.64
CA GLY A 181 -10.51 23.47 16.12
C GLY A 181 -11.40 22.24 16.02
N SER A 182 -12.57 22.30 16.65
CA SER A 182 -13.56 21.21 16.67
C SER A 182 -14.65 21.32 15.61
N ASP A 183 -14.78 22.47 14.93
CA ASP A 183 -15.70 22.67 13.79
C ASP A 183 -14.99 22.34 12.46
N PRO A 184 -15.36 21.24 11.77
CA PRO A 184 -14.73 20.84 10.52
C PRO A 184 -14.76 21.93 9.43
N GLU A 185 -15.85 22.70 9.33
CA GLU A 185 -15.95 23.75 8.30
C GLU A 185 -15.04 24.94 8.61
N ALA A 186 -14.87 25.29 9.89
CA ALA A 186 -13.87 26.26 10.30
C ALA A 186 -12.44 25.78 9.98
N VAL A 187 -12.12 24.52 10.29
CA VAL A 187 -10.81 23.94 9.97
C VAL A 187 -10.56 23.93 8.47
N ARG A 188 -11.54 23.58 7.64
CA ARG A 188 -11.43 23.65 6.16
C ARG A 188 -11.12 25.06 5.67
N ARG A 189 -11.77 26.09 6.23
CA ARG A 189 -11.46 27.49 5.90
C ARG A 189 -10.02 27.84 6.28
N VAL A 190 -9.57 27.44 7.47
CA VAL A 190 -8.18 27.65 7.92
C VAL A 190 -7.19 27.01 6.95
N VAL A 191 -7.41 25.75 6.55
CA VAL A 191 -6.54 25.03 5.60
C VAL A 191 -6.51 25.73 4.24
N ARG A 192 -7.68 26.09 3.66
CA ARG A 192 -7.74 26.80 2.38
C ARG A 192 -6.98 28.12 2.43
N SER A 193 -7.21 28.93 3.46
CA SER A 193 -6.51 30.20 3.62
C SER A 193 -5.01 30.03 3.85
N ALA A 194 -4.57 28.97 4.53
CA ALA A 194 -3.14 28.68 4.69
C ALA A 194 -2.49 28.31 3.34
N VAL A 195 -3.16 27.46 2.53
CA VAL A 195 -2.70 27.10 1.19
C VAL A 195 -2.64 28.33 0.28
N GLU A 196 -3.66 29.20 0.29
CA GLU A 196 -3.68 30.43 -0.51
C GLU A 196 -2.51 31.36 -0.19
N ARG A 197 -2.11 31.47 1.09
CA ARG A 197 -1.02 32.35 1.53
C ARG A 197 0.38 31.75 1.36
N ALA A 198 0.50 30.43 1.33
CA ALA A 198 1.81 29.75 1.35
C ALA A 198 2.59 29.85 0.02
N PHE A 199 1.89 30.08 -1.09
CA PHE A 199 2.45 30.02 -2.44
C PHE A 199 2.30 31.35 -3.19
N GLY A 200 3.33 31.71 -3.95
CA GLY A 200 3.29 32.87 -4.84
C GLY A 200 2.70 32.59 -6.23
N ASP A 201 2.78 33.58 -7.12
CA ASP A 201 2.22 33.48 -8.47
C ASP A 201 3.20 32.97 -9.54
N SER A 202 4.45 32.66 -9.18
CA SER A 202 5.40 32.14 -10.16
C SER A 202 4.96 30.77 -10.70
N PRO A 203 5.35 30.36 -11.93
CA PRO A 203 4.98 29.06 -12.47
C PRO A 203 5.34 27.87 -11.55
N SER A 204 6.49 27.95 -10.88
CA SER A 204 6.93 26.92 -9.92
C SER A 204 6.07 26.90 -8.66
N GLU A 205 5.69 28.07 -8.14
CA GLU A 205 4.84 28.18 -6.94
C GLU A 205 3.42 27.70 -7.23
N ARG A 206 2.85 28.07 -8.38
CA ARG A 206 1.55 27.55 -8.84
C ARG A 206 1.57 26.04 -8.98
N LEU A 207 2.62 25.48 -9.55
CA LEU A 207 2.76 24.03 -9.70
C LEU A 207 2.75 23.28 -8.35
N LEU A 208 3.41 23.83 -7.33
CA LEU A 208 3.39 23.27 -5.97
C LEU A 208 2.01 23.39 -5.32
N ARG A 209 1.36 24.55 -5.47
CA ARG A 209 0.00 24.76 -5.00
C ARG A 209 -0.99 23.82 -5.67
N ASP A 210 -0.93 23.69 -6.98
CA ASP A 210 -1.85 22.85 -7.77
C ASP A 210 -1.66 21.37 -7.43
N ALA A 211 -0.42 20.92 -7.22
CA ALA A 211 -0.14 19.58 -6.70
C ALA A 211 -0.81 19.34 -5.35
N LEU A 212 -0.80 20.32 -4.45
CA LEU A 212 -1.39 20.21 -3.12
C LEU A 212 -2.93 20.26 -3.17
N VAL A 213 -3.50 21.22 -3.89
CA VAL A 213 -4.94 21.40 -4.05
C VAL A 213 -5.58 20.20 -4.73
N ARG A 214 -5.05 19.77 -5.88
CA ARG A 214 -5.61 18.65 -6.65
C ARG A 214 -5.46 17.31 -5.92
N THR A 215 -4.48 17.20 -5.03
CA THR A 215 -4.30 15.97 -4.23
C THR A 215 -5.25 15.90 -3.06
N TYR A 216 -5.51 17.01 -2.37
CA TYR A 216 -6.11 16.99 -1.03
C TYR A 216 -7.40 17.81 -0.85
N LEU A 217 -7.57 18.92 -1.59
CA LEU A 217 -8.70 19.84 -1.41
C LEU A 217 -9.84 19.58 -2.39
N ASP A 218 -9.51 19.04 -3.55
CA ASP A 218 -10.47 18.67 -4.58
C ASP A 218 -11.14 17.34 -4.22
N ALA A 219 -12.47 17.32 -4.21
CA ALA A 219 -13.26 16.13 -3.87
C ALA A 219 -13.12 15.02 -4.91
N ASP A 220 -12.94 15.38 -6.18
CA ASP A 220 -12.65 14.44 -7.26
C ASP A 220 -11.12 14.25 -7.43
N GLY A 221 -10.38 14.65 -6.39
CA GLY A 221 -8.95 14.70 -6.21
C GLY A 221 -8.24 13.37 -6.10
N GLY A 222 -6.95 13.52 -5.80
CA GLY A 222 -6.12 12.44 -5.31
C GLY A 222 -4.80 12.35 -6.05
N HIS A 223 -3.87 11.64 -5.42
CA HIS A 223 -2.49 11.49 -5.89
C HIS A 223 -2.40 11.03 -7.37
N ALA A 224 -3.25 10.08 -7.76
CA ALA A 224 -3.25 9.56 -9.12
C ALA A 224 -3.73 10.62 -10.15
N CYS A 225 -4.82 11.31 -9.85
CA CYS A 225 -5.40 12.30 -10.76
C CYS A 225 -4.51 13.54 -10.86
N ALA A 226 -4.05 14.07 -9.72
CA ALA A 226 -3.12 15.19 -9.68
C ALA A 226 -1.83 14.90 -10.48
N ARG A 227 -1.25 13.71 -10.31
CA ARG A 227 -0.06 13.30 -11.07
C ARG A 227 -0.32 13.27 -12.58
N GLN A 228 -1.46 12.72 -12.99
CA GLN A 228 -1.82 12.58 -14.40
C GLN A 228 -2.03 13.94 -15.07
N GLU A 229 -2.79 14.83 -14.43
CA GLU A 229 -3.12 16.17 -14.94
C GLU A 229 -1.91 17.11 -14.93
N LEU A 230 -1.03 16.99 -13.93
CA LEU A 230 0.21 17.76 -13.88
C LEU A 230 1.34 17.17 -14.74
N HIS A 231 1.06 16.08 -15.48
CA HIS A 231 2.01 15.41 -16.37
C HIS A 231 3.35 15.05 -15.71
N MET A 232 3.30 14.67 -14.43
CA MET A 232 4.50 14.33 -13.66
C MET A 232 4.77 12.83 -13.62
N SER A 233 6.04 12.45 -13.66
CA SER A 233 6.44 11.12 -13.20
C SER A 233 6.11 10.96 -11.70
N ARG A 234 5.93 9.72 -11.25
CA ARG A 234 5.64 9.41 -9.83
C ARG A 234 6.65 10.04 -8.88
N SER A 235 7.95 9.85 -9.14
CA SER A 235 9.02 10.41 -8.32
C SER A 235 9.05 11.94 -8.35
N SER A 236 8.79 12.56 -9.52
CA SER A 236 8.72 14.02 -9.60
C SER A 236 7.56 14.55 -8.79
N PHE A 237 6.39 13.94 -8.91
CA PHE A 237 5.18 14.33 -8.21
C PHE A 237 5.34 14.29 -6.68
N TYR A 238 5.81 13.18 -6.11
CA TYR A 238 5.97 13.08 -4.65
C TYR A 238 7.01 14.06 -4.11
N ARG A 239 8.10 14.35 -4.85
CA ARG A 239 9.05 15.41 -4.47
C ARG A 239 8.40 16.80 -4.46
N HIS A 240 7.58 17.14 -5.47
CA HIS A 240 6.86 18.41 -5.50
C HIS A 240 5.83 18.47 -4.37
N LEU A 241 5.06 17.41 -4.14
CA LEU A 241 4.09 17.33 -3.06
C LEU A 241 4.73 17.42 -1.67
N GLN A 242 5.94 16.88 -1.50
CA GLN A 242 6.74 17.05 -0.28
C GLN A 242 7.18 18.49 -0.08
N ARG A 243 7.74 19.12 -1.13
CA ARG A 243 8.12 20.55 -1.09
C ARG A 243 6.92 21.45 -0.80
N ALA A 244 5.77 21.18 -1.39
CA ALA A 244 4.54 21.95 -1.17
C ALA A 244 4.08 21.86 0.29
N ARG A 245 4.09 20.66 0.89
CA ARG A 245 3.76 20.51 2.32
C ARG A 245 4.79 21.15 3.23
N GLN A 246 6.09 21.04 2.95
CA GLN A 246 7.12 21.74 3.70
C GLN A 246 6.90 23.25 3.65
N ARG A 247 6.59 23.79 2.46
CA ARG A 247 6.29 25.22 2.28
C ARG A 247 5.09 25.66 3.12
N LEU A 248 4.06 24.81 3.23
CA LEU A 248 2.91 25.06 4.08
C LEU A 248 3.31 25.09 5.57
N ILE A 249 4.17 24.17 6.02
CA ILE A 249 4.70 24.16 7.39
C ILE A 249 5.49 25.45 7.66
N ASP A 250 6.43 25.81 6.78
CA ASP A 250 7.30 26.97 6.94
C ASP A 250 6.52 28.30 6.97
N ALA A 251 5.42 28.39 6.21
CA ALA A 251 4.55 29.56 6.19
C ALA A 251 3.62 29.67 7.42
N SER A 252 3.60 28.65 8.27
CA SER A 252 2.74 28.54 9.45
C SER A 252 3.51 28.64 10.78
N ALA A 253 4.83 28.73 10.70
CA ALA A 253 5.73 29.04 11.82
C ALA A 253 5.82 30.56 12.04
#